data_AF-A0A920SLX8-F1
#
_entry.id   AF-A0A920SLX8-F1
#
_cell.length_a   1.000
_cell.length_b   1.000
_cell.length_c   1.000
_cell.angle_alpha   90.00
_cell.angle_beta   90.00
_cell.angle_gamma   90.00
#
_symmetry.space_group_name_H-M   'P 1'
#
loop_
_entity.id
_entity.type
_entity.pdbx_description
1 polymer ?
#
loop_
_entity_poly.entity_id
_entity_poly.type
_entity_poly.pdbx_seq_one_letter_code
_entity_poly.pdbx_strand_id
1 'polypeptide(L)'
;MNSPSFFGIASVLLALFRPGMLVGQDIDVVELTTEEIQQAYAAGEYTSVELTKAFLERIDRYEDYYNAFISMNPEALDIAARLDEEYRSSGPRGPLHGVPVVIKDNMDYTGLVTTAGFWGFSTAMGGIDMIPGDDAAAVERLRNAGAIILGKTNLPDFAGDGTRTNSSVAGVTLNPYNVTKAPGGSSGGTATAVNASFAVLGLGTETGGSIQNPSSAQALVGVKPTYGLVPLEGVYPINSSYVDVVGPMAKNVHDAAVTLDIISGPTTDDFATFAAVDHIPENGYVSVLTEAIIEGKRFGLVGSGWRERWLPLDPKTETVYQAAISPLRDLGQ
;
A
#
# COMPACT_ATOMS: atom_id res chain seq x y z
N MET A 1 -33.93 -4.11 -83.92
CA MET A 1 -33.05 -5.16 -83.37
C MET A 1 -32.21 -4.53 -82.27
N ASN A 2 -32.11 -5.23 -81.14
CA ASN A 2 -31.31 -4.94 -79.94
C ASN A 2 -31.92 -3.99 -78.90
N SER A 3 -32.60 -4.62 -77.94
CA SER A 3 -32.79 -4.19 -76.54
C SER A 3 -31.44 -4.03 -75.81
N PRO A 4 -31.27 -3.03 -74.92
CA PRO A 4 -30.22 -3.04 -73.93
C PRO A 4 -30.73 -3.56 -72.57
N SER A 5 -29.82 -4.25 -71.93
CA SER A 5 -29.91 -5.08 -70.74
C SER A 5 -29.88 -4.33 -69.41
N PHE A 6 -30.52 -4.95 -68.42
CA PHE A 6 -30.45 -4.70 -66.98
C PHE A 6 -29.01 -4.66 -66.45
N PHE A 7 -28.72 -3.72 -65.54
CA PHE A 7 -27.78 -3.91 -64.43
C PHE A 7 -28.27 -3.14 -63.20
N GLY A 8 -28.73 -3.87 -62.19
CA GLY A 8 -29.02 -3.35 -60.85
C GLY A 8 -27.74 -3.37 -60.02
N ILE A 9 -27.46 -2.26 -59.35
CA ILE A 9 -26.30 -2.07 -58.46
C ILE A 9 -26.67 -2.65 -57.09
N ALA A 10 -25.99 -3.72 -56.68
CA ALA A 10 -26.00 -4.20 -55.31
C ALA A 10 -24.81 -3.59 -54.56
N SER A 11 -25.10 -2.74 -53.58
CA SER A 11 -24.10 -2.13 -52.70
C SER A 11 -23.60 -3.17 -51.68
N VAL A 12 -22.34 -3.57 -51.79
CA VAL A 12 -21.63 -4.32 -50.74
C VAL A 12 -20.93 -3.29 -49.85
N LEU A 13 -21.47 -3.07 -48.66
CA LEU A 13 -20.81 -2.32 -47.58
C LEU A 13 -19.75 -3.24 -46.94
N LEU A 14 -18.50 -3.10 -47.37
CA LEU A 14 -17.36 -3.68 -46.68
C LEU A 14 -17.02 -2.78 -45.48
N ALA A 15 -17.49 -3.15 -44.28
CA ALA A 15 -17.03 -2.53 -43.05
C ALA A 15 -15.57 -2.96 -42.81
N LEU A 16 -14.63 -2.08 -43.12
CA LEU A 16 -13.23 -2.21 -42.72
C LEU A 16 -13.16 -2.03 -41.20
N PHE A 17 -13.13 -3.14 -40.45
CA PHE A 17 -12.63 -3.16 -39.09
C PHE A 17 -11.18 -2.64 -39.11
N ARG A 18 -10.95 -1.43 -38.64
CA ARG A 18 -9.62 -1.00 -38.22
C ARG A 18 -9.38 -1.62 -36.84
N PRO A 19 -8.35 -2.45 -36.65
CA PRO A 19 -7.85 -2.69 -35.30
C PRO A 19 -7.36 -1.34 -34.80
N GLY A 20 -7.97 -0.85 -33.71
CA GLY A 20 -7.38 0.22 -32.93
C GLY A 20 -6.03 -0.27 -32.44
N MET A 21 -4.97 0.20 -33.08
CA MET A 21 -3.64 0.18 -32.50
C MET A 21 -3.71 1.16 -31.32
N LEU A 22 -3.96 0.64 -30.12
CA LEU A 22 -3.72 1.37 -28.88
C LEU A 22 -2.22 1.62 -28.82
N VAL A 23 -1.82 2.80 -29.27
CA VAL A 23 -0.54 3.39 -28.91
C VAL A 23 -0.58 3.51 -27.40
N GLY A 24 0.33 2.81 -26.70
CA GLY A 24 0.41 2.81 -25.25
C GLY A 24 0.41 4.25 -24.74
N GLN A 25 -0.61 4.62 -23.99
CA GLN A 25 -0.50 5.78 -23.13
C GLN A 25 0.52 5.42 -22.05
N ASP A 26 1.53 6.26 -21.87
CA ASP A 26 2.36 6.21 -20.66
C ASP A 26 1.42 6.51 -19.48
N ILE A 27 1.05 5.48 -18.71
CA ILE A 27 0.26 5.66 -17.48
C ILE A 27 1.18 6.37 -16.47
N ASP A 28 0.84 7.60 -16.10
CA ASP A 28 1.55 8.28 -15.03
C ASP A 28 1.11 7.69 -13.69
N VAL A 29 1.97 6.85 -13.11
CA VAL A 29 1.71 6.20 -11.82
C VAL A 29 1.97 7.11 -10.62
N VAL A 30 2.52 8.31 -10.84
CA VAL A 30 2.90 9.22 -9.76
C VAL A 30 1.65 9.79 -9.11
N GLU A 31 1.58 9.66 -7.78
CA GLU A 31 0.46 10.14 -6.95
C GLU A 31 -0.92 9.52 -7.25
N LEU A 32 -1.01 8.46 -8.06
CA LEU A 32 -2.29 7.77 -8.30
C LEU A 32 -2.93 7.30 -7.00
N THR A 33 -4.23 7.57 -6.87
CA THR A 33 -5.06 7.15 -5.75
C THR A 33 -5.89 5.92 -6.10
N THR A 34 -6.43 5.23 -5.08
CA THR A 34 -7.32 4.08 -5.33
C THR A 34 -8.56 4.50 -6.12
N GLU A 35 -9.11 5.69 -5.85
CA GLU A 35 -10.30 6.20 -6.53
C GLU A 35 -10.05 6.47 -8.01
N GLU A 36 -8.96 7.15 -8.36
CA GLU A 36 -8.60 7.45 -9.76
C GLU A 36 -8.38 6.16 -10.57
N ILE A 37 -7.75 5.15 -9.95
CA ILE A 37 -7.56 3.84 -10.59
C ILE A 37 -8.90 3.17 -10.89
N GLN A 38 -9.83 3.13 -9.94
CA GLN A 38 -11.15 2.53 -10.17
C GLN A 38 -11.96 3.32 -11.22
N GLN A 39 -11.85 4.64 -11.24
CA GLN A 39 -12.48 5.48 -12.27
C GLN A 39 -11.91 5.19 -13.66
N ALA A 40 -10.59 5.07 -13.79
CA ALA A 40 -9.93 4.74 -15.05
C ALA A 40 -10.30 3.34 -15.57
N TYR A 41 -10.39 2.35 -14.67
CA TYR A 41 -10.88 1.00 -15.02
C TYR A 41 -12.33 1.03 -15.50
N ALA A 42 -13.20 1.77 -14.81
CA ALA A 42 -14.61 1.89 -15.20
C ALA A 42 -14.78 2.62 -16.55
N ALA A 43 -13.90 3.58 -16.84
CA ALA A 43 -13.85 4.29 -18.12
C ALA A 43 -13.18 3.47 -19.24
N GLY A 44 -12.52 2.35 -18.91
CA GLY A 44 -11.77 1.52 -19.85
C GLY A 44 -10.52 2.21 -20.39
N GLU A 45 -9.92 3.11 -19.61
CA GLU A 45 -8.72 3.86 -20.01
C GLU A 45 -7.48 2.97 -20.05
N TYR A 46 -7.34 2.08 -19.06
CA TYR A 46 -6.30 1.06 -19.01
C TYR A 46 -6.77 -0.16 -18.19
N THR A 47 -6.06 -1.27 -18.28
CA THR A 47 -6.33 -2.49 -17.50
C THR A 47 -5.38 -2.66 -16.29
N SER A 48 -5.67 -3.61 -15.40
CA SER A 48 -4.80 -3.93 -14.26
C SER A 48 -3.43 -4.41 -14.71
N VAL A 49 -3.35 -5.17 -15.82
CA VAL A 49 -2.06 -5.58 -16.41
C VAL A 49 -1.26 -4.36 -16.87
N GLU A 50 -1.90 -3.41 -17.54
CA GLU A 50 -1.23 -2.19 -18.03
C GLU A 50 -0.75 -1.32 -16.86
N LEU A 51 -1.58 -1.11 -15.84
CA LEU A 51 -1.19 -0.39 -14.64
C LEU A 51 -0.03 -1.09 -13.91
N THR A 52 -0.13 -2.40 -13.70
CA THR A 52 0.92 -3.19 -13.02
C THR A 52 2.25 -3.10 -13.77
N LYS A 53 2.23 -3.16 -15.10
CA LYS A 53 3.43 -2.95 -15.93
C LYS A 53 4.02 -1.56 -15.72
N ALA A 54 3.22 -0.51 -15.71
CA ALA A 54 3.70 0.86 -15.49
C ALA A 54 4.39 1.02 -14.12
N PHE A 55 3.85 0.41 -13.06
CA PHE A 55 4.51 0.37 -11.74
C PHE A 55 5.82 -0.42 -11.76
N LEU A 56 5.84 -1.60 -12.39
CA LEU A 56 7.05 -2.42 -12.50
C LEU A 56 8.15 -1.73 -13.32
N GLU A 57 7.81 -1.03 -14.40
CA GLU A 57 8.74 -0.21 -15.18
C GLU A 57 9.33 0.94 -14.37
N ARG A 58 8.54 1.53 -13.48
CA ARG A 58 9.04 2.55 -12.55
C ARG A 58 9.97 1.96 -11.50
N ILE A 59 9.65 0.79 -10.95
CA ILE A 59 10.51 0.07 -10.01
C ILE A 59 11.84 -0.25 -10.70
N ASP A 60 11.82 -0.85 -11.89
CA ASP A 60 13.02 -1.18 -12.68
C ASP A 60 13.94 0.04 -12.87
N ARG A 61 13.36 1.23 -13.08
CA ARG A 61 14.13 2.46 -13.32
C ARG A 61 14.83 3.03 -12.07
N TYR A 62 14.24 2.88 -10.88
CA TYR A 62 14.64 3.66 -9.71
C TYR A 62 14.97 2.83 -8.47
N GLU A 63 14.54 1.57 -8.40
CA GLU A 63 14.68 0.76 -7.20
C GLU A 63 16.13 0.43 -6.87
N ASP A 64 16.99 0.20 -7.88
CA ASP A 64 18.43 0.00 -7.69
C ASP A 64 19.10 1.15 -6.91
N TYR A 65 18.49 2.34 -6.92
CA TYR A 65 18.96 3.49 -6.16
C TYR A 65 18.36 3.57 -4.75
N TYR A 66 17.07 3.27 -4.58
CA TYR A 66 16.37 3.48 -3.31
C TYR A 66 16.34 2.24 -2.40
N ASN A 67 16.40 1.04 -2.97
CA ASN A 67 16.49 -0.23 -2.27
C ASN A 67 15.35 -0.43 -1.22
N ALA A 68 14.11 -0.18 -1.65
CA ALA A 68 12.89 -0.34 -0.88
C ALA A 68 12.42 -1.81 -0.75
N PHE A 69 12.88 -2.73 -1.60
CA PHE A 69 12.42 -4.12 -1.68
C PHE A 69 13.45 -5.15 -1.19
N ILE A 70 12.96 -6.26 -0.64
CA ILE A 70 13.74 -7.49 -0.43
C ILE A 70 13.45 -8.48 -1.56
N SER A 71 12.19 -8.62 -1.95
CA SER A 71 11.79 -9.52 -3.03
C SER A 71 10.60 -8.98 -3.82
N MET A 72 10.58 -9.28 -5.10
CA MET A 72 9.45 -8.99 -5.99
C MET A 72 8.55 -10.21 -6.11
N ASN A 73 7.25 -10.00 -6.30
CA ASN A 73 6.28 -11.06 -6.58
C ASN A 73 6.33 -11.43 -8.08
N PRO A 74 6.83 -12.62 -8.45
CA PRO A 74 6.93 -13.02 -9.85
C PRO A 74 5.56 -13.24 -10.50
N GLU A 75 4.50 -13.44 -9.72
CA GLU A 75 3.14 -13.68 -10.22
C GLU A 75 2.31 -12.40 -10.38
N ALA A 76 2.86 -11.22 -10.10
CA ALA A 76 2.10 -9.96 -10.09
C ALA A 76 1.33 -9.70 -11.40
N LEU A 77 1.96 -9.94 -12.56
CA LEU A 77 1.33 -9.76 -13.87
C LEU A 77 0.28 -10.83 -14.17
N ASP A 78 0.49 -12.07 -13.74
CA ASP A 78 -0.47 -13.17 -13.92
C ASP A 78 -1.71 -12.97 -13.03
N ILE A 79 -1.50 -12.43 -11.82
CA ILE A 79 -2.58 -11.97 -10.94
C ILE A 79 -3.36 -10.83 -11.61
N ALA A 80 -2.66 -9.82 -12.15
CA ALA A 80 -3.28 -8.70 -12.86
C ALA A 80 -4.16 -9.17 -14.04
N ALA A 81 -3.67 -10.12 -14.83
CA ALA A 81 -4.41 -10.67 -15.97
C ALA A 81 -5.68 -11.42 -15.54
N ARG A 82 -5.62 -12.15 -14.42
CA ARG A 82 -6.82 -12.80 -13.84
C ARG A 82 -7.84 -11.78 -13.34
N LEU A 83 -7.39 -10.70 -12.71
CA LEU A 83 -8.26 -9.63 -12.23
C LEU A 83 -8.91 -8.85 -13.39
N ASP A 84 -8.24 -8.72 -14.53
CA ASP A 84 -8.83 -8.13 -15.75
C ASP A 84 -9.92 -9.02 -16.36
N GLU A 85 -9.74 -10.35 -16.35
CA GLU A 85 -10.79 -11.30 -16.73
C GLU A 85 -11.98 -11.24 -15.77
N GLU A 86 -11.69 -11.26 -14.47
CA GLU A 86 -12.70 -11.16 -13.44
C GLU A 86 -13.51 -9.87 -13.59
N TYR A 87 -12.84 -8.72 -13.75
CA TYR A 87 -13.48 -7.41 -13.93
C TYR A 87 -14.48 -7.44 -15.10
N ARG A 88 -14.10 -8.03 -16.23
CA ARG A 88 -15.00 -8.16 -17.39
C ARG A 88 -16.18 -9.10 -17.15
N SER A 89 -16.01 -10.12 -16.33
CA SER A 89 -17.01 -11.17 -16.11
C SER A 89 -18.00 -10.87 -14.97
N SER A 90 -17.53 -10.26 -13.88
CA SER A 90 -18.27 -10.06 -12.64
C SER A 90 -18.16 -8.64 -12.07
N GLY A 91 -17.36 -7.77 -12.68
CA GLY A 91 -17.04 -6.45 -12.13
C GLY A 91 -15.94 -6.50 -11.05
N PRO A 92 -15.60 -5.34 -10.45
CA PRO A 92 -14.56 -5.25 -9.43
C PRO A 92 -14.99 -5.89 -8.11
N ARG A 93 -14.03 -6.46 -7.37
CA ARG A 93 -14.23 -6.94 -6.00
C ARG A 93 -14.46 -5.83 -4.99
N GLY A 94 -14.02 -4.62 -5.31
CA GLY A 94 -14.09 -3.46 -4.44
C GLY A 94 -13.01 -2.43 -4.76
N PRO A 95 -12.76 -1.47 -3.85
CA PRO A 95 -11.86 -0.34 -4.11
C PRO A 95 -10.40 -0.69 -4.40
N LEU A 96 -9.94 -1.88 -3.97
CA LEU A 96 -8.57 -2.36 -4.23
C LEU A 96 -8.46 -3.33 -5.41
N HIS A 97 -9.53 -3.58 -6.16
CA HIS A 97 -9.47 -4.48 -7.32
C HIS A 97 -8.45 -3.98 -8.33
N GLY A 98 -7.44 -4.79 -8.62
CA GLY A 98 -6.38 -4.46 -9.57
C GLY A 98 -5.42 -3.36 -9.10
N VAL A 99 -5.44 -2.95 -7.82
CA VAL A 99 -4.58 -1.89 -7.30
C VAL A 99 -3.20 -2.46 -6.89
N PRO A 100 -2.08 -1.91 -7.40
CA PRO A 100 -0.74 -2.34 -7.00
C PRO A 100 -0.35 -1.85 -5.59
N VAL A 101 -0.02 -2.80 -4.72
CA VAL A 101 0.32 -2.57 -3.30
C VAL A 101 1.60 -3.30 -2.89
N VAL A 102 2.14 -2.99 -1.71
CA VAL A 102 3.31 -3.68 -1.14
C VAL A 102 3.10 -4.08 0.30
N ILE A 103 3.83 -5.09 0.76
CA ILE A 103 3.77 -5.56 2.16
C ILE A 103 5.16 -5.60 2.75
N LYS A 104 5.29 -5.37 4.05
CA LYS A 104 6.58 -5.52 4.74
C LYS A 104 7.03 -6.98 4.78
N ASP A 105 8.33 -7.22 4.61
CA ASP A 105 8.88 -8.59 4.49
C ASP A 105 8.76 -9.46 5.75
N ASN A 106 8.35 -8.90 6.88
CA ASN A 106 7.98 -9.68 8.06
C ASN A 106 6.53 -10.19 8.04
N MET A 107 5.82 -10.07 6.91
CA MET A 107 4.48 -10.63 6.71
C MET A 107 4.57 -11.81 5.74
N ASP A 108 3.91 -12.90 6.09
CA ASP A 108 3.83 -14.10 5.26
C ASP A 108 2.98 -13.87 4.01
N TYR A 109 3.45 -14.44 2.91
CA TYR A 109 2.76 -14.52 1.63
C TYR A 109 3.08 -15.92 1.10
N THR A 110 2.08 -16.76 0.90
CA THR A 110 2.27 -18.15 0.48
C THR A 110 3.13 -18.22 -0.78
N GLY A 111 4.21 -19.00 -0.72
CA GLY A 111 5.13 -19.19 -1.85
C GLY A 111 6.23 -18.15 -2.01
N LEU A 112 6.22 -17.07 -1.21
CA LEU A 112 7.33 -16.11 -1.15
C LEU A 112 8.08 -16.25 0.18
N VAL A 113 9.42 -16.20 0.11
CA VAL A 113 10.28 -16.25 1.30
C VAL A 113 9.96 -15.06 2.21
N THR A 114 9.78 -15.32 3.51
CA THR A 114 9.66 -14.30 4.56
C THR A 114 10.98 -14.23 5.31
N THR A 115 11.78 -13.19 5.09
CA THR A 115 13.10 -13.10 5.73
C THR A 115 13.11 -12.30 7.03
N ALA A 116 12.09 -11.45 7.24
CA ALA A 116 12.10 -10.43 8.29
C ALA A 116 13.40 -9.59 8.28
N GLY A 117 14.01 -9.40 7.10
CA GLY A 117 15.29 -8.72 6.90
C GLY A 117 16.53 -9.58 7.20
N PHE A 118 16.39 -10.75 7.81
CA PHE A 118 17.52 -11.56 8.29
C PHE A 118 18.05 -12.53 7.23
N TRP A 119 19.34 -12.43 6.89
CA TRP A 119 20.01 -13.23 5.87
C TRP A 119 19.86 -14.75 6.07
N GLY A 120 19.80 -15.21 7.33
CA GLY A 120 19.71 -16.64 7.64
C GLY A 120 18.41 -17.28 7.17
N PHE A 121 17.39 -16.48 6.86
CA PHE A 121 16.09 -16.93 6.32
C PHE A 121 16.03 -16.91 4.79
N SER A 122 17.17 -16.79 4.10
CA SER A 122 17.26 -16.84 2.64
C SER A 122 18.43 -17.69 2.15
N THR A 123 18.16 -18.65 1.28
CA THR A 123 19.20 -19.45 0.62
C THR A 123 20.07 -18.61 -0.31
N ALA A 124 19.53 -17.54 -0.89
CA ALA A 124 20.28 -16.59 -1.72
C ALA A 124 21.42 -15.92 -0.94
N MET A 125 21.29 -15.83 0.38
CA MET A 125 22.30 -15.28 1.29
C MET A 125 23.10 -16.34 2.05
N GLY A 126 22.93 -17.63 1.70
CA GLY A 126 23.59 -18.76 2.36
C GLY A 126 22.89 -19.31 3.59
N GLY A 127 21.64 -18.88 3.84
CA GLY A 127 20.76 -19.39 4.89
C GLY A 127 19.80 -20.49 4.39
N ILE A 128 18.59 -20.52 4.94
CA ILE A 128 17.51 -21.46 4.60
C ILE A 128 16.26 -20.64 4.30
N ASP A 129 15.55 -20.95 3.21
CA ASP A 129 14.34 -20.22 2.84
C ASP A 129 13.20 -20.53 3.80
N MET A 130 12.71 -19.49 4.48
CA MET A 130 11.49 -19.54 5.29
C MET A 130 10.29 -19.26 4.40
N ILE A 131 9.77 -20.29 3.74
CA ILE A 131 8.60 -20.19 2.86
C ILE A 131 7.35 -20.56 3.65
N PRO A 132 6.40 -19.64 3.86
CA PRO A 132 5.19 -19.92 4.60
C PRO A 132 4.20 -20.77 3.78
N GLY A 133 3.43 -21.60 4.47
CA GLY A 133 2.34 -22.37 3.87
C GLY A 133 1.10 -21.53 3.58
N ASP A 134 0.83 -20.54 4.42
CA ASP A 134 -0.34 -19.68 4.39
C ASP A 134 0.08 -18.19 4.35
N ASP A 135 -0.82 -17.32 3.90
CA ASP A 135 -0.63 -15.88 3.97
C ASP A 135 -0.77 -15.39 5.42
N ALA A 136 -0.17 -14.25 5.73
CA ALA A 136 -0.62 -13.48 6.89
C ALA A 136 -2.08 -13.06 6.69
N ALA A 137 -2.89 -13.02 7.74
CA ALA A 137 -4.33 -12.74 7.61
C ALA A 137 -4.61 -11.38 6.94
N ALA A 138 -3.81 -10.35 7.23
CA ALA A 138 -3.91 -9.05 6.56
C ALA A 138 -3.53 -9.12 5.06
N VAL A 139 -2.57 -9.97 4.70
CA VAL A 139 -2.15 -10.21 3.31
C VAL A 139 -3.24 -10.96 2.54
N GLU A 140 -3.83 -11.99 3.14
CA GLU A 140 -4.95 -12.72 2.58
C GLU A 140 -6.13 -11.78 2.30
N ARG A 141 -6.47 -10.90 3.26
CA ARG A 141 -7.54 -9.90 3.10
C ARG A 141 -7.29 -8.95 1.93
N LEU A 142 -6.06 -8.47 1.74
CA LEU A 142 -5.69 -7.65 0.57
C LEU A 142 -5.88 -8.41 -0.74
N ARG A 143 -5.43 -9.66 -0.81
CA ARG A 143 -5.58 -10.52 -2.00
C ARG A 143 -7.05 -10.80 -2.30
N ASN A 144 -7.84 -11.06 -1.28
CA ASN A 144 -9.28 -11.29 -1.40
C ASN A 144 -10.00 -10.02 -1.90
N ALA A 145 -9.56 -8.83 -1.49
CA ALA A 145 -10.05 -7.56 -2.03
C ALA A 145 -9.59 -7.24 -3.47
N GLY A 146 -8.75 -8.09 -4.06
CA GLY A 146 -8.25 -7.95 -5.43
C GLY A 146 -7.01 -7.07 -5.56
N ALA A 147 -6.32 -6.76 -4.46
CA ALA A 147 -5.06 -6.02 -4.51
C ALA A 147 -3.93 -6.87 -5.13
N ILE A 148 -3.05 -6.23 -5.89
CA ILE A 148 -1.89 -6.86 -6.52
C ILE A 148 -0.65 -6.55 -5.68
N ILE A 149 -0.20 -7.51 -4.88
CA ILE A 149 1.00 -7.35 -4.06
C ILE A 149 2.23 -7.49 -4.97
N LEU A 150 2.94 -6.38 -5.19
CA LEU A 150 4.10 -6.30 -6.09
C LEU A 150 5.36 -6.92 -5.51
N GLY A 151 5.50 -6.94 -4.18
CA GLY A 151 6.69 -7.45 -3.52
C GLY A 151 6.69 -7.21 -2.02
N LYS A 152 7.73 -7.74 -1.39
CA LYS A 152 8.02 -7.59 0.04
C LYS A 152 9.07 -6.51 0.26
N THR A 153 8.76 -5.53 1.10
CA THR A 153 9.61 -4.35 1.31
C THR A 153 10.62 -4.55 2.41
N ASN A 154 11.78 -3.90 2.25
CA ASN A 154 12.91 -3.93 3.15
C ASN A 154 12.58 -3.36 4.55
N LEU A 155 13.28 -3.90 5.54
CA LEU A 155 13.20 -3.57 6.96
C LEU A 155 14.56 -3.90 7.61
N PRO A 156 14.94 -3.29 8.74
CA PRO A 156 16.05 -3.81 9.53
C PRO A 156 15.71 -5.20 10.09
N ASP A 157 16.73 -6.05 10.25
CA ASP A 157 16.59 -7.42 10.76
C ASP A 157 15.67 -7.49 11.97
N PHE A 158 14.64 -8.33 11.87
CA PHE A 158 13.61 -8.54 12.89
C PHE A 158 12.93 -7.26 13.35
N ALA A 159 12.83 -6.27 12.44
CA ALA A 159 12.30 -4.94 12.73
C ALA A 159 13.05 -4.20 13.87
N GLY A 160 14.33 -4.54 14.11
CA GLY A 160 15.10 -4.13 15.28
C GLY A 160 15.64 -2.70 15.31
N ASP A 161 15.42 -1.89 14.26
CA ASP A 161 15.83 -0.48 14.21
C ASP A 161 14.63 0.42 13.84
N GLY A 162 14.35 1.41 14.69
CA GLY A 162 13.26 2.35 14.49
C GLY A 162 13.62 3.56 13.63
N THR A 163 14.89 3.78 13.31
CA THR A 163 15.38 4.99 12.61
C THR A 163 15.94 4.66 11.23
N ARG A 164 16.76 3.62 11.12
CA ARG A 164 17.38 3.19 9.87
C ARG A 164 16.65 1.97 9.32
N THR A 165 16.61 1.87 8.00
CA THR A 165 16.19 0.65 7.33
C THR A 165 17.41 0.05 6.63
N ASN A 166 17.94 -1.01 7.23
CA ASN A 166 19.12 -1.71 6.76
C ASN A 166 19.03 -3.18 7.15
N SER A 167 18.69 -4.05 6.20
CA SER A 167 18.66 -5.50 6.40
C SER A 167 20.02 -6.12 6.12
N SER A 168 20.26 -7.30 6.68
CA SER A 168 21.34 -8.18 6.25
C SER A 168 21.06 -8.87 4.91
N VAL A 169 19.80 -8.89 4.44
CA VAL A 169 19.40 -9.42 3.12
C VAL A 169 19.65 -8.41 1.99
N ALA A 170 19.04 -7.23 2.06
CA ALA A 170 19.03 -6.26 0.95
C ALA A 170 19.90 -5.02 1.24
N GLY A 171 20.34 -4.80 2.48
CA GLY A 171 21.13 -3.61 2.83
C GLY A 171 20.25 -2.38 3.07
N VAL A 172 20.81 -1.19 2.80
CA VAL A 172 20.25 0.11 3.21
C VAL A 172 19.18 0.61 2.24
N THR A 173 18.00 0.96 2.76
CA THR A 173 16.98 1.74 2.04
C THR A 173 17.23 3.25 2.20
N LEU A 174 17.01 4.02 1.13
CA LEU A 174 17.16 5.47 1.12
C LEU A 174 15.82 6.21 1.15
N ASN A 175 15.79 7.39 1.78
CA ASN A 175 14.63 8.26 1.80
C ASN A 175 14.51 9.04 0.46
N PRO A 176 13.39 8.95 -0.29
CA PRO A 176 13.28 9.60 -1.60
C PRO A 176 13.23 11.14 -1.54
N TYR A 177 12.78 11.74 -0.43
CA TYR A 177 12.85 13.19 -0.25
C TYR A 177 14.27 13.70 -0.07
N ASN A 178 15.10 12.93 0.66
CA ASN A 178 16.49 13.28 0.89
C ASN A 178 17.31 12.05 1.28
N VAL A 179 18.10 11.55 0.34
CA VAL A 179 18.95 10.35 0.49
C VAL A 179 20.02 10.44 1.58
N THR A 180 20.29 11.64 2.10
CA THR A 180 21.20 11.85 3.25
C THR A 180 20.50 11.72 4.60
N LYS A 181 19.17 11.56 4.61
CA LYS A 181 18.33 11.39 5.79
C LYS A 181 17.87 9.94 5.89
N ALA A 182 17.71 9.48 7.13
CA ALA A 182 17.19 8.15 7.36
C ALA A 182 15.73 8.05 6.86
N PRO A 183 15.31 6.91 6.28
CA PRO A 183 13.94 6.69 5.85
C PRO A 183 12.96 6.47 7.01
N GLY A 184 13.45 6.45 8.25
CA GLY A 184 12.72 5.91 9.39
C GLY A 184 12.76 4.37 9.39
N GLY A 185 12.18 3.77 10.43
CA GLY A 185 12.14 2.33 10.57
C GLY A 185 11.11 1.87 11.60
N SER A 186 10.78 0.60 11.63
CA SER A 186 11.34 -0.47 10.78
C SER A 186 10.61 -0.67 9.44
N SER A 187 9.46 -0.02 9.19
CA SER A 187 8.75 -0.12 7.89
C SER A 187 9.24 0.90 6.86
N GLY A 188 10.54 1.22 6.85
CA GLY A 188 11.09 2.25 5.97
C GLY A 188 11.13 1.85 4.50
N GLY A 189 11.26 0.57 4.17
CA GLY A 189 11.08 0.07 2.80
C GLY A 189 9.66 0.32 2.30
N THR A 190 8.65 0.02 3.12
CA THR A 190 7.25 0.29 2.80
C THR A 190 7.00 1.77 2.54
N ALA A 191 7.48 2.66 3.42
CA ALA A 191 7.37 4.10 3.21
C ALA A 191 8.08 4.55 1.92
N THR A 192 9.27 4.02 1.65
CA THR A 192 10.05 4.38 0.46
C THR A 192 9.34 3.94 -0.82
N ALA A 193 8.80 2.73 -0.85
CA ALA A 193 8.05 2.21 -1.99
C ALA A 193 6.80 3.06 -2.28
N VAL A 194 6.02 3.39 -1.25
CA VAL A 194 4.82 4.22 -1.41
C VAL A 194 5.20 5.65 -1.82
N ASN A 195 6.15 6.29 -1.15
CA ASN A 195 6.58 7.66 -1.45
C ASN A 195 7.15 7.78 -2.87
N ALA A 196 7.98 6.83 -3.29
CA ALA A 196 8.57 6.80 -4.63
C ALA A 196 7.56 6.44 -5.73
N SER A 197 6.29 6.16 -5.40
CA SER A 197 5.24 5.67 -6.31
C SER A 197 5.59 4.31 -6.95
N PHE A 198 6.27 3.45 -6.21
CA PHE A 198 6.45 2.04 -6.58
C PHE A 198 5.20 1.21 -6.29
N ALA A 199 4.32 1.72 -5.44
CA ALA A 199 2.97 1.21 -5.21
C ALA A 199 2.06 2.35 -4.73
N VAL A 200 0.75 2.12 -4.79
CA VAL A 200 -0.27 3.09 -4.36
C VAL A 200 -0.27 3.21 -2.83
N LEU A 201 -0.17 2.07 -2.15
CA LEU A 201 -0.16 1.95 -0.70
C LEU A 201 0.59 0.68 -0.29
N GLY A 202 0.85 0.54 1.00
CA GLY A 202 1.41 -0.68 1.55
C GLY A 202 1.09 -0.92 3.01
N LEU A 203 1.45 -2.11 3.49
CA LEU A 203 1.33 -2.49 4.89
C LEU A 203 2.67 -2.46 5.61
N GLY A 204 2.72 -1.77 6.73
CA GLY A 204 3.82 -1.80 7.69
C GLY A 204 3.43 -2.54 8.96
N THR A 205 4.42 -2.76 9.82
CA THR A 205 4.21 -3.22 11.21
C THR A 205 4.75 -2.24 12.21
N GLU A 206 4.12 -2.16 13.38
CA GLU A 206 4.53 -1.26 14.45
C GLU A 206 4.49 -1.90 15.84
N THR A 207 5.62 -1.82 16.53
CA THR A 207 5.75 -2.11 17.98
C THR A 207 5.88 -0.82 18.80
N GLY A 208 6.57 0.19 18.24
CA GLY A 208 6.93 1.42 18.96
C GLY A 208 7.26 2.60 18.03
N GLY A 209 6.43 2.82 17.01
CA GLY A 209 6.62 3.88 16.00
C GLY A 209 6.99 3.40 14.60
N SER A 210 7.03 2.09 14.34
CA SER A 210 7.55 1.54 13.07
C SER A 210 6.66 1.68 11.83
N ILE A 211 5.44 2.18 11.95
CA ILE A 211 4.60 2.69 10.85
C ILE A 211 4.66 4.22 10.85
N GLN A 212 4.45 4.85 12.01
CA GLN A 212 4.33 6.30 12.14
C GLN A 212 5.64 7.06 11.85
N ASN A 213 6.78 6.56 12.33
CA ASN A 213 8.08 7.19 12.13
C ASN A 213 8.51 7.20 10.64
N PRO A 214 8.53 6.06 9.91
CA PRO A 214 8.85 6.10 8.49
C PRO A 214 7.81 6.87 7.67
N SER A 215 6.53 6.85 8.04
CA SER A 215 5.52 7.68 7.38
C SER A 215 5.79 9.18 7.56
N SER A 216 6.10 9.62 8.79
CA SER A 216 6.46 11.01 9.10
C SER A 216 7.73 11.45 8.36
N ALA A 217 8.75 10.59 8.30
CA ALA A 217 10.00 10.87 7.61
C ALA A 217 9.86 11.01 6.09
N GLN A 218 8.77 10.50 5.51
CA GLN A 218 8.55 10.40 4.06
C GLN A 218 7.18 10.96 3.63
N ALA A 219 6.61 11.86 4.42
CA ALA A 219 5.35 12.58 4.16
C ALA A 219 4.17 11.67 3.74
N LEU A 220 4.01 10.54 4.41
CA LEU A 220 2.89 9.63 4.20
C LEU A 220 1.88 9.70 5.36
N VAL A 221 0.67 9.25 5.06
CA VAL A 221 -0.32 8.87 6.07
C VAL A 221 0.00 7.46 6.53
N GLY A 222 0.35 7.30 7.81
CA GLY A 222 0.56 6.00 8.44
C GLY A 222 -0.40 5.81 9.60
N VAL A 223 -1.18 4.72 9.58
CA VAL A 223 -2.14 4.42 10.65
C VAL A 223 -1.58 3.29 11.50
N LYS A 224 -1.30 3.59 12.79
CA LYS A 224 -1.09 2.57 13.82
C LYS A 224 -2.44 2.24 14.45
N PRO A 225 -3.12 1.15 14.07
CA PRO A 225 -4.44 0.86 14.61
C PRO A 225 -4.41 0.54 16.11
N THR A 226 -5.60 0.42 16.69
CA THR A 226 -5.78 -0.17 18.02
C THR A 226 -5.21 -1.59 18.02
N TYR A 227 -4.50 -1.97 19.08
CA TYR A 227 -4.04 -3.35 19.25
C TYR A 227 -5.24 -4.30 19.24
N GLY A 228 -5.15 -5.41 18.51
CA GLY A 228 -6.26 -6.32 18.30
C GLY A 228 -7.35 -5.77 17.35
N LEU A 229 -7.08 -4.77 16.51
CA LEU A 229 -7.99 -4.42 15.41
C LEU A 229 -7.71 -5.25 14.15
N VAL A 230 -6.42 -5.41 13.84
CA VAL A 230 -5.92 -6.14 12.68
C VAL A 230 -5.18 -7.38 13.20
N PRO A 231 -5.47 -8.56 12.66
CA PRO A 231 -4.79 -9.80 13.04
C PRO A 231 -3.28 -9.81 12.79
N LEU A 232 -2.57 -10.59 13.60
CA LEU A 232 -1.11 -10.75 13.55
C LEU A 232 -0.64 -12.13 13.06
N GLU A 233 -1.55 -13.04 12.73
CA GLU A 233 -1.21 -14.35 12.18
C GLU A 233 -0.42 -14.20 10.88
N GLY A 234 0.66 -14.97 10.78
CA GLY A 234 1.63 -14.86 9.68
C GLY A 234 2.52 -13.61 9.73
N VAL A 235 2.55 -12.86 10.84
CA VAL A 235 3.46 -11.73 11.02
C VAL A 235 4.59 -12.12 11.98
N TYR A 236 5.84 -12.00 11.53
CA TYR A 236 7.00 -12.26 12.38
C TYR A 236 7.06 -11.21 13.51
N PRO A 237 7.03 -11.63 14.79
CA PRO A 237 6.78 -10.74 15.91
C PRO A 237 8.04 -10.04 16.44
N ILE A 238 7.84 -8.89 17.08
CA ILE A 238 8.75 -8.37 18.12
C ILE A 238 8.11 -8.58 19.50
N ASN A 239 6.86 -8.16 19.65
CA ASN A 239 6.09 -8.24 20.87
C ASN A 239 4.58 -8.39 20.59
N SER A 240 4.21 -9.53 19.98
CA SER A 240 2.86 -9.82 19.50
C SER A 240 1.80 -9.86 20.59
N SER A 241 2.16 -10.13 21.84
CA SER A 241 1.19 -10.26 22.94
C SER A 241 0.71 -8.93 23.53
N TYR A 242 1.32 -7.80 23.15
CA TYR A 242 1.05 -6.52 23.82
C TYR A 242 0.94 -5.30 22.91
N VAL A 243 1.78 -5.17 21.88
CA VAL A 243 1.91 -3.88 21.17
C VAL A 243 2.11 -3.97 19.66
N ASP A 244 2.45 -5.13 19.11
CA ASP A 244 2.59 -5.24 17.65
C ASP A 244 1.25 -5.01 16.97
N VAL A 245 1.28 -4.27 15.85
CA VAL A 245 0.13 -4.07 14.97
C VAL A 245 0.56 -4.07 13.51
N VAL A 246 -0.36 -4.45 12.63
CA VAL A 246 -0.25 -4.22 11.18
C VAL A 246 -1.09 -3.00 10.83
N GLY A 247 -0.59 -2.12 9.96
CA GLY A 247 -1.35 -0.94 9.56
C GLY A 247 -0.95 -0.37 8.20
N PRO A 248 -1.87 0.39 7.58
CA PRO A 248 -1.67 0.95 6.25
C PRO A 248 -0.74 2.16 6.25
N MET A 249 -0.02 2.29 5.14
CA MET A 249 0.82 3.43 4.77
C MET A 249 0.44 3.86 3.35
N ALA A 250 -0.07 5.07 3.20
CA ALA A 250 -0.58 5.60 1.93
C ALA A 250 -0.26 7.09 1.78
N LYS A 251 -0.47 7.66 0.59
CA LYS A 251 -0.22 9.09 0.33
C LYS A 251 -1.33 10.01 0.78
N ASN A 252 -2.54 9.46 0.94
CA ASN A 252 -3.71 10.21 1.40
C ASN A 252 -4.48 9.42 2.47
N VAL A 253 -5.37 10.14 3.18
CA VAL A 253 -6.15 9.58 4.30
C VAL A 253 -7.21 8.60 3.82
N HIS A 254 -7.77 8.81 2.63
CA HIS A 254 -8.80 7.96 2.06
C HIS A 254 -8.28 6.55 1.78
N ASP A 255 -7.15 6.42 1.08
CA ASP A 255 -6.53 5.13 0.75
C ASP A 255 -6.06 4.37 1.99
N ALA A 256 -5.60 5.10 3.01
CA ALA A 256 -5.30 4.51 4.33
C ALA A 256 -6.58 3.96 5.00
N ALA A 257 -7.70 4.69 4.93
CA ALA A 257 -8.99 4.24 5.47
C ALA A 257 -9.57 3.04 4.70
N VAL A 258 -9.53 3.07 3.37
CA VAL A 258 -9.93 1.95 2.49
C VAL A 258 -9.15 0.69 2.87
N THR A 259 -7.84 0.83 3.06
CA THR A 259 -7.00 -0.31 3.43
C THR A 259 -7.33 -0.80 4.83
N LEU A 260 -7.57 0.10 5.78
CA LEU A 260 -7.96 -0.27 7.14
C LEU A 260 -9.28 -1.04 7.17
N ASP A 261 -10.27 -0.64 6.36
CA ASP A 261 -11.53 -1.36 6.20
C ASP A 261 -11.34 -2.81 5.74
N ILE A 262 -10.38 -3.02 4.84
CA ILE A 262 -10.11 -4.33 4.26
C ILE A 262 -9.38 -5.24 5.23
N ILE A 263 -8.40 -4.72 5.98
CA ILE A 263 -7.54 -5.55 6.83
C ILE A 263 -8.07 -5.73 8.26
N SER A 264 -9.05 -4.95 8.71
CA SER A 264 -9.57 -5.00 10.09
C SER A 264 -10.58 -6.11 10.30
N GLY A 265 -10.73 -6.55 11.55
CA GLY A 265 -11.81 -7.45 11.96
C GLY A 265 -11.36 -8.81 12.47
N PRO A 266 -12.30 -9.57 13.05
CA PRO A 266 -11.99 -10.76 13.84
C PRO A 266 -11.48 -11.94 13.02
N THR A 267 -10.70 -12.79 13.66
CA THR A 267 -10.25 -14.11 13.15
C THR A 267 -10.13 -15.08 14.33
N THR A 268 -10.30 -16.37 14.06
CA THR A 268 -10.24 -17.42 15.07
C THR A 268 -8.81 -17.75 15.51
N ASP A 269 -7.80 -17.35 14.76
CA ASP A 269 -6.40 -17.66 15.06
C ASP A 269 -5.73 -16.56 15.93
N ASP A 270 -6.32 -15.36 16.01
CA ASP A 270 -5.97 -14.26 16.90
C ASP A 270 -7.19 -13.75 17.66
N PHE A 271 -7.39 -14.32 18.85
CA PHE A 271 -8.52 -13.99 19.71
C PHE A 271 -8.54 -12.53 20.19
N ALA A 272 -7.42 -11.78 20.14
CA ALA A 272 -7.43 -10.37 20.52
C ALA A 272 -8.33 -9.55 19.59
N THR A 273 -8.52 -10.01 18.35
CA THR A 273 -9.34 -9.34 17.34
C THR A 273 -10.84 -9.30 17.65
N PHE A 274 -11.34 -10.21 18.48
CA PHE A 274 -12.74 -10.19 18.91
C PHE A 274 -13.07 -8.98 19.79
N ALA A 275 -12.09 -8.38 20.46
CA ALA A 275 -12.32 -7.17 21.26
C ALA A 275 -12.66 -5.94 20.41
N ALA A 276 -12.38 -5.97 19.10
CA ALA A 276 -12.66 -4.86 18.19
C ALA A 276 -14.04 -4.89 17.55
N VAL A 277 -14.80 -6.00 17.63
CA VAL A 277 -16.04 -6.21 16.86
C VAL A 277 -17.05 -5.08 17.06
N ASP A 278 -17.32 -4.68 18.31
CA ASP A 278 -18.28 -3.62 18.64
C ASP A 278 -17.71 -2.19 18.46
N HIS A 279 -16.48 -2.08 17.94
CA HIS A 279 -15.74 -0.82 17.78
C HIS A 279 -15.36 -0.52 16.32
N ILE A 280 -15.66 -1.44 15.39
CA ILE A 280 -15.52 -1.21 13.96
C ILE A 280 -16.80 -0.50 13.47
N PRO A 281 -16.70 0.62 12.74
CA PRO A 281 -17.88 1.27 12.18
C PRO A 281 -18.67 0.34 11.26
N GLU A 282 -20.00 0.33 11.36
CA GLU A 282 -20.87 -0.58 10.60
C GLU A 282 -20.63 -0.51 9.08
N ASN A 283 -20.34 0.67 8.55
CA ASN A 283 -20.07 0.92 7.12
C ASN A 283 -18.57 1.19 6.83
N GLY A 284 -17.69 0.84 7.75
CA GLY A 284 -16.24 1.07 7.63
C GLY A 284 -15.78 2.47 8.01
N TYR A 285 -14.47 2.62 8.14
CA TYR A 285 -13.73 3.84 8.41
C TYR A 285 -13.86 4.86 7.28
N VAL A 286 -14.00 4.43 6.02
CA VAL A 286 -14.22 5.36 4.89
C VAL A 286 -15.53 6.13 5.07
N SER A 287 -16.63 5.48 5.50
CA SER A 287 -17.92 6.16 5.67
C SER A 287 -17.84 7.26 6.74
N VAL A 288 -17.09 6.99 7.83
CA VAL A 288 -16.89 7.95 8.91
C VAL A 288 -16.03 9.11 8.46
N LEU A 289 -15.07 8.90 7.54
CA LEU A 289 -14.23 9.96 6.99
C LEU A 289 -15.07 10.97 6.19
N THR A 290 -16.02 10.50 5.38
CA THR A 290 -16.90 11.36 4.57
C THR A 290 -17.83 12.22 5.43
N GLU A 291 -18.26 11.70 6.59
CA GLU A 291 -19.16 12.39 7.52
C GLU A 291 -18.41 13.16 8.63
N ALA A 292 -17.07 13.11 8.64
CA ALA A 292 -16.28 13.62 9.73
C ALA A 292 -16.39 15.15 9.85
N ILE A 293 -16.99 15.59 10.95
CA ILE A 293 -16.93 16.99 11.39
C ILE A 293 -15.93 17.13 12.54
N ILE A 294 -15.02 18.08 12.39
CA ILE A 294 -14.08 18.45 13.46
C ILE A 294 -14.60 19.59 14.32
N GLU A 295 -15.66 20.29 13.92
CA GLU A 295 -16.29 21.31 14.76
C GLU A 295 -16.76 20.69 16.10
N GLY A 296 -16.47 21.37 17.21
CA GLY A 296 -16.82 20.93 18.56
C GLY A 296 -16.00 19.74 19.11
N LYS A 297 -15.03 19.20 18.36
CA LYS A 297 -14.06 18.24 18.90
C LYS A 297 -13.05 18.96 19.82
N ARG A 298 -12.30 18.19 20.60
CA ARG A 298 -11.28 18.71 21.52
C ARG A 298 -9.97 17.97 21.29
N PHE A 299 -8.95 18.66 20.78
CA PHE A 299 -7.63 18.08 20.56
C PHE A 299 -6.69 18.36 21.73
N GLY A 300 -6.16 17.30 22.35
CA GLY A 300 -5.07 17.39 23.32
C GLY A 300 -3.73 17.51 22.60
N LEU A 301 -3.08 18.67 22.69
CA LEU A 301 -1.81 18.91 22.02
C LEU A 301 -0.64 18.32 22.81
N VAL A 302 0.12 17.43 22.18
CA VAL A 302 1.38 16.89 22.73
C VAL A 302 2.55 17.72 22.18
N GLY A 303 2.88 18.83 22.86
CA GLY A 303 3.88 19.80 22.40
C GLY A 303 4.76 20.40 23.51
N SER A 304 5.28 21.61 23.28
CA SER A 304 6.06 22.39 24.24
C SER A 304 5.31 22.50 25.58
N GLY A 305 5.89 21.95 26.64
CA GLY A 305 5.29 21.77 27.97
C GLY A 305 5.28 20.31 28.45
N TRP A 306 4.96 19.36 27.57
CA TRP A 306 5.09 17.91 27.87
C TRP A 306 6.49 17.39 27.54
N ARG A 307 7.12 17.94 26.49
CA ARG A 307 8.41 17.46 25.94
C ARG A 307 9.67 18.13 26.48
N GLU A 308 9.54 19.22 27.24
CA GLU A 308 10.68 20.04 27.72
C GLU A 308 11.75 19.24 28.47
N ARG A 309 11.36 18.10 29.06
CA ARG A 309 12.26 17.25 29.85
C ARG A 309 12.90 16.09 29.09
N TRP A 310 12.40 15.71 27.91
CA TRP A 310 12.84 14.46 27.26
C TRP A 310 13.31 14.61 25.81
N LEU A 311 12.72 15.47 24.96
CA LEU A 311 13.17 15.68 23.57
C LEU A 311 12.56 16.99 22.99
N PRO A 312 13.27 18.14 22.99
CA PRO A 312 12.75 19.35 22.36
C PRO A 312 12.59 19.14 20.85
N LEU A 313 11.53 19.71 20.26
CA LEU A 313 11.36 19.71 18.81
C LEU A 313 12.49 20.53 18.16
N ASP A 314 12.96 20.09 17.00
CA ASP A 314 13.80 20.92 16.14
C ASP A 314 13.04 22.23 15.80
N PRO A 315 13.69 23.41 15.80
CA PRO A 315 13.01 24.69 15.57
C PRO A 315 12.16 24.75 14.29
N LYS A 316 12.57 24.05 13.22
CA LYS A 316 11.78 23.97 11.98
C LYS A 316 10.54 23.10 12.18
N THR A 317 10.67 22.00 12.90
CA THR A 317 9.54 21.13 13.23
C THR A 317 8.54 21.85 14.13
N GLU A 318 9.01 22.61 15.12
CA GLU A 318 8.15 23.45 15.97
C GLU A 318 7.36 24.45 15.12
N THR A 319 8.01 25.10 14.14
CA THR A 319 7.33 26.04 13.22
C THR A 319 6.20 25.36 12.45
N VAL A 320 6.46 24.19 11.87
CA VAL A 320 5.43 23.43 11.11
C VAL A 320 4.32 22.93 12.03
N TYR A 321 4.66 22.48 13.24
CA TYR A 321 3.70 22.04 14.23
C TYR A 321 2.74 23.17 14.65
N GLN A 322 3.26 24.36 14.92
CA GLN A 322 2.42 25.52 15.25
C GLN A 322 1.54 25.94 14.06
N ALA A 323 2.05 25.86 12.83
CA ALA A 323 1.25 26.12 11.63
C ALA A 323 0.11 25.11 11.49
N ALA A 324 0.33 23.82 11.79
CA ALA A 324 -0.70 22.78 11.76
C ALA A 324 -1.80 22.96 12.82
N ILE A 325 -1.50 23.67 13.92
CA ILE A 325 -2.50 24.00 14.95
C ILE A 325 -3.46 25.11 14.50
N SER A 326 -3.02 26.04 13.64
CA SER A 326 -3.84 27.20 13.27
C SER A 326 -5.19 26.81 12.65
N PRO A 327 -5.26 25.91 11.64
CA PRO A 327 -6.54 25.47 11.08
C PRO A 327 -7.47 24.82 12.10
N LEU A 328 -6.92 24.15 13.13
CA LEU A 328 -7.73 23.54 14.18
C LEU A 328 -8.39 24.60 15.07
N ARG A 329 -7.68 25.70 15.37
CA ARG A 329 -8.22 26.84 16.13
C ARG A 329 -9.26 27.61 15.35
N ASP A 330 -9.02 27.83 14.06
CA ASP A 330 -9.92 28.59 13.18
C ASP A 330 -11.28 27.90 13.00
N LEU A 331 -11.34 26.58 13.22
CA LEU A 331 -12.56 25.77 13.22
C LEU A 331 -13.27 25.69 14.59
N GLY A 332 -12.94 26.61 15.51
CA GLY A 332 -13.67 26.82 16.75
C GLY A 332 -13.24 25.91 17.92
N GLN A 333 -11.98 25.47 17.94
CA GLN A 333 -11.42 24.62 19.00
C GLN A 333 -10.43 25.32 19.93
#